data_AF-A0A945AYP7-F1
#
_entry.id   AF-A0A945AYP7-F1
#
_cell.length_a   1.000
_cell.length_b   1.000
_cell.length_c   1.000
_cell.angle_alpha   90.00
_cell.angle_beta   90.00
_cell.angle_gamma   90.00
#
_symmetry.space_group_name_H-M   'P 1'
#
loop_
_entity.id
_entity.type
_entity.pdbx_description
1 polymer ?
#
loop_
_entity_poly.entity_id
_entity_poly.type
_entity_poly.pdbx_seq_one_letter_code
_entity_poly.pdbx_strand_id
1 'polypeptide(L)'
;MPTSPLKIIWTKTDEAPMLASYSLLPILQAFTQDSGISIESRDISLSGRILSSFPDKLTENQKVPDELMILGEMTQDPEANIIKLPNISASIPQLKAAIAELQSHGFNIPNYPENPQNETETNIKNRYAKVLGSAVNPVLREGNSDRRAATAVKNYARRHPHSMGAWSSDSKSHVATMNGGDFFANEKSTTIKKSISAKIEFVAADGKSTVLKD
;
A
#
# COMPACT_ATOMS: atom_id res chain seq x y z
N MET A 1 26.54 -12.80 22.56
CA MET A 1 25.24 -13.23 21.97
C MET A 1 24.42 -11.97 21.75
N PRO A 2 23.66 -11.83 20.66
CA PRO A 2 22.73 -10.71 20.55
C PRO A 2 21.78 -10.81 21.75
N THR A 3 21.68 -9.73 22.52
CA THR A 3 20.97 -9.68 23.80
C THR A 3 19.44 -9.54 23.62
N SER A 4 18.95 -9.56 22.37
CA SER A 4 17.54 -9.46 22.01
C SER A 4 17.22 -10.46 20.88
N PRO A 5 16.06 -11.15 20.90
CA PRO A 5 15.66 -12.06 19.84
C PRO A 5 15.53 -11.34 18.49
N LEU A 6 15.94 -12.00 17.40
CA LEU A 6 15.76 -11.49 16.04
C LEU A 6 14.26 -11.43 15.72
N LYS A 7 13.78 -10.25 15.34
CA LYS A 7 12.36 -10.01 15.11
C LYS A 7 12.03 -10.02 13.63
N ILE A 8 11.03 -10.81 13.24
CA ILE A 8 10.42 -10.79 11.92
C ILE A 8 9.03 -10.18 12.06
N ILE A 9 8.72 -9.19 11.24
CA ILE A 9 7.37 -8.63 11.13
C ILE A 9 6.58 -9.39 10.06
N TRP A 10 5.42 -9.91 10.44
CA TRP A 10 4.44 -10.47 9.53
C TRP A 10 3.29 -9.47 9.33
N THR A 11 3.05 -9.04 8.10
CA THR A 11 1.95 -8.10 7.87
C THR A 11 0.60 -8.80 7.87
N LYS A 12 -0.28 -8.44 8.82
CA LYS A 12 -1.71 -8.74 8.73
C LYS A 12 -2.33 -7.80 7.71
N THR A 13 -3.01 -8.37 6.73
CA THR A 13 -3.51 -7.69 5.52
C THR A 13 -5.00 -7.96 5.36
N ASP A 14 -5.47 -8.17 4.13
CA ASP A 14 -6.87 -8.20 3.77
C ASP A 14 -7.24 -9.56 3.12
N GLU A 15 -8.54 -9.86 3.05
CA GLU A 15 -9.11 -10.91 2.21
C GLU A 15 -8.41 -12.29 2.33
N ALA A 16 -8.04 -12.91 1.21
CA ALA A 16 -7.46 -14.24 1.19
C ALA A 16 -6.09 -14.34 1.90
N PRO A 17 -5.12 -13.43 1.69
CA PRO A 17 -3.87 -13.43 2.46
C PRO A 17 -4.06 -13.32 3.98
N MET A 18 -5.07 -12.56 4.43
CA MET A 18 -5.43 -12.50 5.85
C MET A 18 -5.90 -13.87 6.35
N LEU A 19 -6.85 -14.51 5.67
CA LEU A 19 -7.34 -15.84 6.04
C LEU A 19 -6.23 -16.89 6.08
N ALA A 20 -5.33 -16.88 5.08
CA ALA A 20 -4.19 -17.76 5.05
C ALA A 20 -3.23 -17.52 6.24
N SER A 21 -3.06 -16.26 6.66
CA SER A 21 -2.22 -15.90 7.81
C SER A 21 -2.75 -16.47 9.12
N TYR A 22 -4.08 -16.51 9.32
CA TYR A 22 -4.68 -17.12 10.51
C TYR A 22 -4.33 -18.60 10.67
N SER A 23 -4.07 -19.31 9.56
CA SER A 23 -3.62 -20.70 9.59
C SER A 23 -2.09 -20.84 9.67
N LEU A 24 -1.36 -20.09 8.83
CA LEU A 24 0.07 -20.31 8.65
C LEU A 24 0.93 -19.65 9.73
N LEU A 25 0.55 -18.46 10.21
CA LEU A 25 1.38 -17.70 11.17
C LEU A 25 1.60 -18.45 12.49
N PRO A 26 0.59 -19.08 13.12
CA PRO A 26 0.82 -19.87 14.34
C PRO A 26 1.78 -21.04 14.14
N ILE A 27 1.76 -21.67 12.96
CA ILE A 27 2.69 -22.74 12.60
C ILE A 27 4.11 -22.17 12.55
N LEU A 28 4.33 -21.06 11.83
CA LEU A 28 5.65 -20.45 11.74
C LEU A 28 6.19 -20.02 13.11
N GLN A 29 5.35 -19.44 13.96
CA GLN A 29 5.72 -19.05 15.32
C GLN A 29 6.15 -20.25 16.18
N ALA A 30 5.42 -21.37 16.09
CA ALA A 30 5.78 -22.60 16.80
C ALA A 30 7.11 -23.19 16.27
N PHE A 31 7.34 -23.16 14.96
CA PHE A 31 8.59 -23.64 14.35
C PHE A 31 9.83 -22.82 14.75
N THR A 32 9.67 -21.53 15.04
CA THR A 32 10.80 -20.64 15.40
C THR A 32 10.98 -20.42 16.90
N GLN A 33 10.14 -21.04 17.75
CA GLN A 33 10.09 -20.78 19.18
C GLN A 33 11.46 -20.95 19.88
N ASP A 34 12.20 -22.00 19.52
CA ASP A 34 13.50 -22.33 20.15
C ASP A 34 14.71 -21.82 19.34
N SER A 35 14.48 -21.06 18.26
CA SER A 35 15.56 -20.57 17.39
C SER A 35 16.01 -19.14 17.70
N GLY A 36 15.48 -18.51 18.77
CA GLY A 36 15.75 -17.11 19.09
C GLY A 36 15.18 -16.10 18.08
N ILE A 37 14.16 -16.52 17.30
CA ILE A 37 13.46 -15.70 16.32
C ILE A 37 12.02 -15.49 16.78
N SER A 38 11.60 -14.24 16.91
CA SER A 38 10.20 -13.88 17.16
C SER A 38 9.52 -13.42 15.87
N ILE A 39 8.29 -13.88 15.64
CA ILE A 39 7.47 -13.40 14.53
C ILE A 39 6.28 -12.63 15.09
N GLU A 40 6.24 -11.33 14.85
CA GLU A 40 5.20 -10.43 15.35
C GLU A 40 4.31 -9.94 14.21
N SER A 41 2.99 -9.93 14.44
CA SER A 41 2.04 -9.40 13.47
C SER A 41 1.91 -7.88 13.58
N ARG A 42 1.78 -7.20 12.44
CA ARG A 42 1.47 -5.76 12.35
C ARG A 42 0.34 -5.54 11.34
N ASP A 43 -0.71 -4.82 11.76
CA ASP A 43 -1.95 -4.69 11.00
C ASP A 43 -1.91 -3.50 10.04
N ILE A 44 -1.79 -3.81 8.74
CA ILE A 44 -1.84 -2.83 7.65
C ILE A 44 -3.07 -3.04 6.75
N SER A 45 -4.09 -3.74 7.26
CA SER A 45 -5.37 -3.92 6.57
C SER A 45 -6.02 -2.57 6.24
N LEU A 46 -6.94 -2.56 5.27
CA LEU A 46 -7.75 -1.40 4.96
C LEU A 46 -8.48 -0.88 6.21
N SER A 47 -9.09 -1.77 6.99
CA SER A 47 -9.78 -1.39 8.24
C SER A 47 -8.82 -0.78 9.26
N GLY A 48 -7.65 -1.38 9.49
CA GLY A 48 -6.66 -0.86 10.44
C GLY A 48 -6.19 0.54 10.07
N ARG A 49 -5.88 0.76 8.79
CA ARG A 49 -5.45 2.08 8.26
C ARG A 49 -6.55 3.13 8.29
N ILE A 50 -7.82 2.74 8.09
CA ILE A 50 -8.95 3.66 8.28
C ILE A 50 -9.01 4.09 9.75
N LEU A 51 -9.00 3.14 10.68
CA LEU A 51 -9.14 3.43 12.10
C LEU A 51 -7.99 4.30 12.64
N SER A 52 -6.74 3.99 12.25
CA SER A 52 -5.56 4.79 12.66
C SER A 52 -5.59 6.23 12.12
N SER A 53 -6.37 6.49 11.06
CA SER A 53 -6.53 7.84 10.47
C SER A 53 -7.55 8.72 11.20
N PHE A 54 -8.39 8.14 12.07
CA PHE A 54 -9.43 8.87 12.81
C PHE A 54 -9.43 8.57 14.32
N PRO A 55 -8.28 8.64 15.02
CA PRO A 55 -8.21 8.29 16.44
C PRO A 55 -9.06 9.25 17.30
N ASP A 56 -9.28 10.48 16.85
CA ASP A 56 -10.15 11.47 17.50
C ASP A 56 -11.65 11.14 17.43
N LYS A 57 -12.02 10.14 16.63
CA LYS A 57 -13.41 9.66 16.48
C LYS A 57 -13.66 8.32 17.19
N LEU A 58 -12.64 7.80 17.86
CA LEU A 58 -12.66 6.48 18.48
C LEU A 58 -12.59 6.60 20.00
N THR A 59 -13.26 5.68 20.69
CA THR A 59 -13.05 5.48 22.14
C THR A 59 -11.64 4.93 22.40
N GLU A 60 -11.13 5.06 23.63
CA GLU A 60 -9.78 4.57 23.97
C GLU A 60 -9.57 3.09 23.62
N ASN A 61 -10.58 2.24 23.82
CA ASN A 61 -10.50 0.81 23.52
C ASN A 61 -10.64 0.48 22.02
N GLN A 62 -11.08 1.42 21.20
CA GLN A 62 -11.22 1.27 19.74
C GLN A 62 -10.01 1.79 18.97
N LYS A 63 -9.18 2.63 19.60
CA LYS A 63 -7.99 3.20 18.96
C LYS A 63 -7.01 2.09 18.62
N VAL A 64 -6.44 2.19 17.42
CA VAL A 64 -5.38 1.31 16.94
C VAL A 64 -4.16 2.17 16.60
N PRO A 65 -2.93 1.65 16.78
CA PRO A 65 -1.73 2.34 16.36
C PRO A 65 -1.69 2.49 14.82
N ASP A 66 -1.01 3.52 14.34
CA ASP A 66 -0.72 3.66 12.91
C ASP A 66 0.45 2.76 12.51
N GLU A 67 0.17 1.47 12.37
CA GLU A 67 1.19 0.45 12.08
C GLU A 67 1.88 0.69 10.74
N LEU A 68 1.24 1.35 9.77
CA LEU A 68 1.90 1.66 8.50
C LEU A 68 3.02 2.68 8.71
N MET A 69 2.77 3.72 9.50
CA MET A 69 3.80 4.72 9.82
C MET A 69 4.91 4.12 10.68
N ILE A 70 4.57 3.30 11.68
CA ILE A 70 5.56 2.58 12.50
C ILE A 70 6.45 1.69 11.63
N LEU A 71 5.88 0.98 10.65
CA LEU A 71 6.66 0.16 9.72
C LEU A 71 7.50 1.00 8.75
N GLY A 72 7.03 2.18 8.33
CA GLY A 72 7.81 3.10 7.50
C GLY A 72 9.00 3.71 8.25
N GLU A 73 8.87 3.95 9.55
CA GLU A 73 10.02 4.31 10.39
C GLU A 73 10.99 3.13 10.53
N MET A 74 10.44 1.93 10.75
CA MET A 74 11.23 0.70 10.87
C MET A 74 12.06 0.40 9.62
N THR A 75 11.61 0.73 8.42
CA THR A 75 12.40 0.47 7.19
C THR A 75 13.72 1.25 7.13
N GLN A 76 13.92 2.23 8.00
CA GLN A 76 15.20 2.94 8.16
C GLN A 76 16.16 2.23 9.12
N ASP A 77 15.70 1.21 9.85
CA ASP A 77 16.51 0.39 10.75
C ASP A 77 17.23 -0.73 9.96
N PRO A 78 18.58 -0.86 10.08
CA PRO A 78 19.31 -1.98 9.51
C PRO A 78 18.84 -3.38 9.96
N GLU A 79 18.18 -3.49 11.11
CA GLU A 79 17.64 -4.76 11.62
C GLU A 79 16.22 -5.07 11.10
N ALA A 80 15.63 -4.20 10.28
CA ALA A 80 14.29 -4.38 9.75
C ALA A 80 14.15 -5.69 8.92
N ASN A 81 13.27 -6.57 9.37
CA ASN A 81 12.93 -7.80 8.67
C ASN A 81 11.41 -7.92 8.55
N ILE A 82 10.87 -7.58 7.37
CA ILE A 82 9.43 -7.47 7.13
C ILE A 82 9.01 -8.44 6.03
N ILE A 83 8.13 -9.38 6.37
CA ILE A 83 7.41 -10.23 5.43
C ILE A 83 6.09 -9.54 5.06
N LYS A 84 6.08 -8.95 3.87
CA LYS A 84 4.92 -8.23 3.32
C LYS A 84 4.04 -9.13 2.45
N LEU A 85 2.81 -9.39 2.91
CA LEU A 85 1.78 -10.11 2.17
C LEU A 85 0.98 -9.16 1.25
N PRO A 86 0.29 -9.64 0.19
CA PRO A 86 -0.58 -8.79 -0.62
C PRO A 86 -1.67 -8.11 0.22
N ASN A 87 -2.00 -6.86 -0.11
CA ASN A 87 -3.02 -6.06 0.59
C ASN A 87 -3.87 -5.26 -0.40
N ILE A 88 -5.03 -4.77 0.05
CA ILE A 88 -5.91 -3.94 -0.76
C ILE A 88 -5.27 -2.57 -1.02
N SER A 89 -5.14 -2.22 -2.30
CA SER A 89 -5.00 -0.82 -2.75
C SER A 89 -6.39 -0.28 -3.04
N ALA A 90 -6.98 0.40 -2.07
CA ALA A 90 -8.42 0.60 -2.04
C ALA A 90 -8.93 1.53 -3.15
N SER A 91 -9.91 1.04 -3.90
CA SER A 91 -10.80 1.88 -4.71
C SER A 91 -11.81 2.63 -3.82
N ILE A 92 -12.46 3.66 -4.36
CA ILE A 92 -13.52 4.39 -3.64
C ILE A 92 -14.67 3.45 -3.19
N PRO A 93 -15.19 2.52 -4.03
CA PRO A 93 -16.22 1.59 -3.56
C PRO A 93 -15.76 0.69 -2.41
N GLN A 94 -14.53 0.17 -2.46
CA GLN A 94 -13.98 -0.65 -1.38
C GLN A 94 -13.80 0.15 -0.08
N LEU A 95 -13.34 1.40 -0.19
CA LEU A 95 -13.24 2.30 0.97
C LEU A 95 -14.62 2.51 1.60
N LYS A 96 -15.63 2.86 0.81
CA LYS A 96 -17.00 3.08 1.30
C LYS A 96 -17.59 1.82 1.96
N ALA A 97 -17.36 0.65 1.38
CA ALA A 97 -17.79 -0.61 1.97
C ALA A 97 -17.14 -0.87 3.34
N ALA A 98 -15.82 -0.69 3.44
CA ALA A 98 -15.10 -0.84 4.70
C ALA A 98 -15.55 0.18 5.76
N ILE A 99 -15.82 1.44 5.37
CA ILE A 99 -16.37 2.45 6.28
C ILE A 99 -17.73 2.01 6.82
N ALA A 100 -18.64 1.56 5.94
CA ALA A 100 -19.97 1.12 6.32
C ALA A 100 -19.92 -0.11 7.26
N GLU A 101 -19.03 -1.06 6.98
CA GLU A 101 -18.81 -2.22 7.85
C GLU A 101 -18.25 -1.82 9.22
N LEU A 102 -17.26 -0.92 9.27
CA LEU A 102 -16.74 -0.41 10.55
C LEU A 102 -17.84 0.34 11.33
N GLN A 103 -18.64 1.17 10.66
CA GLN A 103 -19.76 1.85 11.30
C GLN A 103 -20.80 0.86 11.86
N SER A 104 -21.10 -0.23 11.15
CA SER A 104 -22.00 -1.27 11.68
C SER A 104 -21.46 -2.00 12.90
N HIS A 105 -20.13 -1.98 13.10
CA HIS A 105 -19.46 -2.50 14.30
C HIS A 105 -19.25 -1.43 15.40
N GLY A 106 -19.85 -0.24 15.27
CA GLY A 106 -19.87 0.79 16.31
C GLY A 106 -18.67 1.75 16.28
N PHE A 107 -17.88 1.77 15.21
CA PHE A 107 -16.82 2.77 15.04
C PHE A 107 -17.42 4.07 14.48
N ASN A 108 -17.32 5.18 15.22
CA ASN A 108 -17.92 6.47 14.84
C ASN A 108 -17.08 7.28 13.84
N ILE A 109 -16.57 6.62 12.80
CA ILE A 109 -15.76 7.24 11.75
C ILE A 109 -16.65 7.92 10.69
N PRO A 110 -16.21 9.06 10.10
CA PRO A 110 -17.02 9.80 9.16
C PRO A 110 -17.16 9.10 7.80
N ASN A 111 -18.27 9.34 7.10
CA ASN A 111 -18.42 8.93 5.71
C ASN A 111 -17.39 9.61 4.79
N TYR A 112 -17.07 8.98 3.66
CA TYR A 112 -16.21 9.58 2.63
C TYR A 112 -16.96 10.66 1.83
N PRO A 113 -16.54 11.94 1.87
CA PRO A 113 -17.18 13.01 1.11
C PRO A 113 -16.59 13.07 -0.30
N GLU A 114 -17.36 12.63 -1.30
CA GLU A 114 -16.93 12.67 -2.70
C GLU A 114 -16.70 14.11 -3.18
N ASN A 115 -17.65 14.99 -2.85
CA ASN A 115 -17.63 16.41 -3.23
C ASN A 115 -17.65 17.27 -1.97
N PRO A 116 -16.50 17.54 -1.34
CA PRO A 116 -16.45 18.26 -0.07
C PRO A 116 -16.95 19.69 -0.27
N GLN A 117 -17.90 20.12 0.57
CA GLN A 117 -18.53 21.45 0.53
C GLN A 117 -17.95 22.43 1.56
N ASN A 118 -17.12 21.94 2.48
CA ASN A 118 -16.55 22.73 3.56
C ASN A 118 -15.18 22.20 3.98
N GLU A 119 -14.52 22.94 4.87
CA GLU A 119 -13.18 22.61 5.38
C GLU A 119 -13.17 21.28 6.16
N THR A 120 -14.23 20.98 6.91
CA THR A 120 -14.33 19.72 7.67
C THR A 120 -14.37 18.52 6.72
N GLU A 121 -15.21 18.56 5.69
CA GLU A 121 -15.27 17.51 4.67
C GLU A 121 -13.97 17.41 3.87
N THR A 122 -13.33 18.54 3.59
CA THR A 122 -12.01 18.56 2.94
C THR A 122 -10.96 17.85 3.80
N ASN A 123 -10.95 18.12 5.10
CA ASN A 123 -10.05 17.46 6.05
C ASN A 123 -10.33 15.94 6.14
N ILE A 124 -11.60 15.53 6.16
CA ILE A 124 -11.99 14.11 6.13
C ILE A 124 -11.50 13.45 4.83
N LYS A 125 -11.74 14.09 3.68
CA LYS A 125 -11.30 13.59 2.38
C LYS A 125 -9.79 13.43 2.33
N ASN A 126 -9.04 14.40 2.85
CA ASN A 126 -7.58 14.39 2.89
C ASN A 126 -7.03 13.27 3.76
N ARG A 127 -7.68 12.96 4.89
CA ARG A 127 -7.30 11.80 5.71
C ARG A 127 -7.53 10.49 4.96
N TYR A 128 -8.70 10.31 4.35
CA TYR A 128 -8.98 9.13 3.53
C TYR A 128 -8.09 9.02 2.28
N ALA A 129 -7.62 10.14 1.72
CA ALA A 129 -6.68 10.15 0.60
C ALA A 129 -5.36 9.45 0.94
N LYS A 130 -4.94 9.43 2.22
CA LYS A 130 -3.77 8.68 2.68
C LYS A 130 -3.99 7.16 2.73
N VAL A 131 -5.26 6.72 2.72
CA VAL A 131 -5.65 5.31 2.79
C VAL A 131 -5.97 4.74 1.40
N LEU A 132 -6.42 5.59 0.48
CA LEU A 132 -6.81 5.24 -0.88
C LEU A 132 -5.63 4.81 -1.76
N GLY A 133 -5.92 3.95 -2.73
CA GLY A 133 -4.94 3.49 -3.71
C GLY A 133 -3.76 2.75 -3.08
N SER A 134 -2.59 2.84 -3.72
CA SER A 134 -1.37 2.16 -3.27
C SER A 134 -0.70 2.94 -2.13
N ALA A 135 -1.34 3.01 -0.97
CA ALA A 135 -0.82 3.71 0.20
C ALA A 135 0.36 2.98 0.88
N VAL A 136 0.35 1.64 0.88
CA VAL A 136 1.32 0.85 1.65
C VAL A 136 2.68 0.74 0.97
N ASN A 137 2.72 0.45 -0.34
CA ASN A 137 3.98 0.19 -1.03
C ASN A 137 4.96 1.39 -1.02
N PRO A 138 4.52 2.64 -1.22
CA PRO A 138 5.42 3.80 -1.16
C PRO A 138 6.08 3.99 0.21
N VAL A 139 5.46 3.50 1.28
CA VAL A 139 6.00 3.60 2.64
C VAL A 139 7.00 2.48 2.93
N LEU A 140 6.74 1.26 2.43
CA LEU A 140 7.56 0.09 2.78
C LEU A 140 8.73 -0.18 1.81
N ARG A 141 8.75 0.46 0.63
CA ARG A 141 9.74 0.19 -0.43
C ARG A 141 10.88 1.19 -0.40
N GLU A 142 11.61 1.22 0.69
CA GLU A 142 12.83 2.03 0.88
C GLU A 142 14.06 1.35 0.24
N GLY A 143 13.89 0.87 -0.99
CA GLY A 143 14.89 0.10 -1.73
C GLY A 143 14.43 -0.31 -3.12
N ASN A 144 15.34 -0.93 -3.87
CA ASN A 144 15.05 -1.43 -5.22
C ASN A 144 14.43 -2.84 -5.18
N SER A 145 13.96 -3.33 -6.34
CA SER A 145 13.30 -4.63 -6.45
C SER A 145 14.23 -5.70 -7.03
N ASP A 146 14.44 -6.81 -6.30
CA ASP A 146 14.87 -8.10 -6.86
C ASP A 146 13.64 -9.01 -6.99
N ARG A 147 13.23 -9.29 -8.24
CA ARG A 147 12.06 -10.14 -8.53
C ARG A 147 12.42 -11.22 -9.54
N ARG A 148 12.30 -12.48 -9.12
CA ARG A 148 12.60 -13.66 -9.94
C ARG A 148 11.73 -14.86 -9.53
N ALA A 149 11.46 -15.76 -10.47
CA ALA A 149 10.81 -17.02 -10.17
C ALA A 149 11.80 -17.96 -9.44
N ALA A 150 11.38 -18.54 -8.31
CA ALA A 150 12.21 -19.50 -7.58
C ALA A 150 12.50 -20.75 -8.42
N THR A 151 13.70 -21.32 -8.28
CA THR A 151 14.16 -22.49 -9.05
C THR A 151 13.21 -23.69 -8.89
N ALA A 152 12.73 -23.94 -7.66
CA ALA A 152 11.77 -25.01 -7.39
C ALA A 152 10.45 -24.81 -8.16
N VAL A 153 9.92 -23.58 -8.18
CA VAL A 153 8.70 -23.23 -8.94
C VAL A 153 8.93 -23.41 -10.44
N LYS A 154 10.09 -22.98 -10.97
CA LYS A 154 10.41 -23.16 -12.39
C LYS A 154 10.52 -24.63 -12.78
N ASN A 155 11.14 -25.45 -11.94
CA ASN A 155 11.26 -26.90 -12.17
C ASN A 155 9.90 -27.60 -12.10
N TYR A 156 9.04 -27.20 -11.15
CA TYR A 156 7.68 -27.70 -11.08
C TYR A 156 6.88 -27.36 -12.34
N ALA A 157 6.92 -26.11 -12.81
CA ALA A 157 6.22 -25.69 -14.03
C ALA A 157 6.71 -26.41 -15.30
N ARG A 158 7.98 -26.85 -15.35
CA ARG A 158 8.48 -27.70 -16.47
C ARG A 158 7.89 -29.11 -16.44
N ARG A 159 7.69 -29.68 -15.24
CA ARG A 159 7.12 -31.03 -15.05
C ARG A 159 5.60 -31.04 -15.15
N HIS A 160 4.97 -29.91 -14.84
CA HIS A 160 3.53 -29.71 -14.88
C HIS A 160 3.21 -28.45 -15.69
N PRO A 161 3.32 -28.49 -17.02
CA PRO A 161 3.02 -27.34 -17.86
C PRO A 161 1.57 -26.90 -17.68
N HIS A 162 1.35 -25.61 -17.47
CA HIS A 162 0.02 -25.03 -17.45
C HIS A 162 -0.49 -24.83 -18.89
N SER A 163 -1.81 -24.71 -19.03
CA SER A 163 -2.44 -24.46 -20.33
C SER A 163 -1.93 -23.15 -20.95
N MET A 164 -1.45 -23.22 -22.18
CA MET A 164 -1.07 -22.06 -22.99
C MET A 164 -2.00 -22.00 -24.21
N GLY A 165 -2.71 -20.89 -24.37
CA GLY A 165 -3.58 -20.69 -25.53
C GLY A 165 -2.78 -20.70 -26.84
N ALA A 166 -3.30 -21.40 -27.86
CA ALA A 166 -2.68 -21.42 -29.18
C ALA A 166 -2.74 -20.04 -29.82
N TRP A 167 -1.64 -19.62 -30.44
CA TRP A 167 -1.58 -18.37 -31.20
C TRP A 167 -1.85 -18.64 -32.68
N SER A 168 -2.79 -17.89 -33.27
CA SER A 168 -3.05 -17.91 -34.71
C SER A 168 -2.24 -16.83 -35.42
N SER A 169 -1.70 -17.16 -36.60
CA SER A 169 -1.10 -16.17 -37.51
C SER A 169 -2.09 -15.13 -38.01
N ASP A 170 -3.39 -15.45 -37.98
CA ASP A 170 -4.48 -14.54 -38.38
C ASP A 170 -4.99 -13.67 -37.22
N SER A 171 -4.32 -13.69 -36.07
CA SER A 171 -4.69 -12.87 -34.90
C SER A 171 -4.64 -11.38 -35.26
N LYS A 172 -5.76 -10.69 -35.04
CA LYS A 172 -5.87 -9.24 -35.23
C LYS A 172 -5.57 -8.44 -33.95
N SER A 173 -5.25 -9.12 -32.86
CA SER A 173 -4.89 -8.48 -31.60
C SER A 173 -3.59 -7.68 -31.78
N HIS A 174 -3.64 -6.40 -31.45
CA HIS A 174 -2.49 -5.50 -31.51
C HIS A 174 -2.60 -4.48 -30.37
N VAL A 175 -1.47 -3.87 -30.00
CA VAL A 175 -1.45 -2.73 -29.10
C VAL A 175 -1.68 -1.47 -29.92
N ALA A 176 -2.65 -0.65 -29.51
CA ALA A 176 -2.82 0.71 -30.01
C ALA A 176 -2.29 1.70 -28.96
N THR A 177 -1.46 2.64 -29.38
CA THR A 177 -0.88 3.69 -28.53
C THR A 177 -1.10 5.06 -29.15
N MET A 178 -1.05 6.12 -28.33
CA MET A 178 -1.11 7.50 -28.84
C MET A 178 0.13 7.81 -29.68
N ASN A 179 -0.06 8.57 -30.76
CA ASN A 179 1.03 9.04 -31.64
C ASN A 179 1.61 10.41 -31.20
N GLY A 180 1.06 10.99 -30.14
CA GLY A 180 1.47 12.29 -29.59
C GLY A 180 0.47 12.79 -28.54
N GLY A 181 0.89 13.76 -27.74
CA GLY A 181 0.04 14.37 -26.70
C GLY A 181 -0.09 13.57 -25.41
N ASP A 182 0.60 12.45 -25.27
CA ASP A 182 0.67 11.66 -24.04
C ASP A 182 1.85 12.09 -23.15
N PHE A 183 2.07 11.37 -22.04
CA PHE A 183 3.19 11.64 -21.14
C PHE A 183 4.55 11.45 -21.84
N PHE A 184 4.69 10.41 -22.68
CA PHE A 184 5.94 10.10 -23.37
C PHE A 184 6.33 11.22 -24.34
N ALA A 185 5.38 11.67 -25.17
CA ALA A 185 5.64 12.72 -26.15
C ALA A 185 5.91 14.11 -25.52
N ASN A 186 5.41 14.36 -24.31
CA ASN A 186 5.50 15.67 -23.64
C ASN A 186 6.54 15.72 -22.50
N GLU A 187 7.27 14.63 -22.23
CA GLU A 187 8.21 14.56 -21.12
C GLU A 187 9.32 15.62 -21.25
N LYS A 188 9.57 16.35 -20.15
CA LYS A 188 10.75 17.18 -19.97
C LYS A 188 11.43 16.76 -18.67
N SER A 189 12.73 16.53 -18.72
CA SER A 189 13.51 16.06 -17.57
C SER A 189 14.78 16.88 -17.41
N THR A 190 15.21 17.05 -16.16
CA THR A 190 16.47 17.71 -15.81
C THR A 190 17.03 17.14 -14.50
N THR A 191 18.36 17.19 -14.34
CA THR A 191 19.04 16.72 -13.13
C THR A 191 19.40 17.89 -12.22
N ILE A 192 18.97 17.80 -10.96
CA ILE A 192 19.22 18.82 -9.95
C ILE A 192 20.61 18.62 -9.33
N LYS A 193 21.49 19.63 -9.46
CA LYS A 193 22.91 19.55 -9.01
C LYS A 193 23.14 19.91 -7.53
N LYS A 194 22.24 20.70 -6.94
CA LYS A 194 22.30 21.17 -5.55
C LYS A 194 20.89 21.14 -4.97
N SER A 195 20.77 20.99 -3.66
CA SER A 195 19.46 21.05 -2.99
C SER A 195 18.74 22.35 -3.33
N ILE A 196 17.48 22.25 -3.76
CA ILE A 196 16.58 23.36 -4.06
C ILE A 196 15.17 23.01 -3.58
N SER A 197 14.35 24.02 -3.35
CA SER A 197 12.89 23.87 -3.28
C SER A 197 12.30 24.28 -4.63
N ALA A 198 11.22 23.63 -5.03
CA ALA A 198 10.50 23.94 -6.27
C ALA A 198 9.01 24.06 -5.98
N LYS A 199 8.36 25.00 -6.67
CA LYS A 199 6.93 25.24 -6.62
C LYS A 199 6.32 24.90 -7.97
N ILE A 200 5.16 24.24 -7.99
CA ILE A 200 4.41 23.94 -9.21
C ILE A 200 3.24 24.92 -9.29
N GLU A 201 3.26 25.81 -10.28
CA GLU A 201 2.21 26.80 -10.50
C GLU A 201 1.64 26.71 -11.92
N PHE A 202 0.34 26.94 -12.02
CA PHE A 202 -0.36 27.12 -13.28
C PHE A 202 -0.56 28.60 -13.53
N VAL A 203 0.04 29.12 -14.61
CA VAL A 203 -0.16 30.50 -15.08
C VAL A 203 -1.17 30.47 -16.23
N ALA A 204 -2.35 31.04 -15.98
CA ALA A 204 -3.42 31.12 -16.96
C ALA A 204 -3.11 32.17 -18.04
N ALA A 205 -3.87 32.13 -19.16
CA ALA A 205 -3.67 33.04 -20.29
C ALA A 205 -3.91 34.53 -19.94
N ASP A 206 -4.66 34.81 -18.87
CA ASP A 206 -4.88 36.15 -18.31
C ASP A 206 -3.75 36.62 -17.37
N GLY A 207 -2.71 35.79 -17.18
CA GLY A 207 -1.58 36.05 -16.29
C GLY A 207 -1.82 35.68 -14.82
N LYS A 208 -3.01 35.19 -14.45
CA LYS A 208 -3.29 34.76 -13.08
C LYS A 208 -2.54 33.47 -12.75
N SER A 209 -1.79 33.48 -11.64
CA SER A 209 -1.09 32.29 -11.14
C SER A 209 -1.91 31.56 -10.07
N THR A 210 -1.97 30.24 -10.16
CA THR A 210 -2.55 29.35 -9.15
C THR A 210 -1.50 28.33 -8.73
N VAL A 211 -1.16 28.28 -7.45
CA VAL A 211 -0.22 27.29 -6.91
C VAL A 211 -0.91 25.93 -6.84
N LEU A 212 -0.35 24.93 -7.52
CA LEU A 212 -0.82 23.54 -7.52
C LEU A 212 -0.13 22.72 -6.44
N LYS A 213 1.15 23.03 -6.18
CA LYS A 213 1.96 22.45 -5.10
C LYS A 213 2.99 23.48 -4.65
N ASP A 214 2.98 23.78 -3.36
CA ASP A 214 3.99 24.60 -2.68
C ASP A 214 5.21 23.74 -2.30
#